data_AF-A0AA86IXD8-F1
#
_entry.id   AF-A0AA86IXD8-F1
#
_cell.length_a   1.000
_cell.length_b   1.000
_cell.length_c   1.000
_cell.angle_alpha   90.00
_cell.angle_beta   90.00
_cell.angle_gamma   90.00
#
_symmetry.space_group_name_H-M   'P 1'
#
loop_
_entity.id
_entity.type
_entity.pdbx_description
1 polymer ?
#
loop_
_entity_poly.entity_id
_entity_poly.type
_entity_poly.pdbx_seq_one_letter_code
_entity_poly.pdbx_strand_id
1 'polypeptide(L)'
;MDDQGALALVQKYGKPLYNILKITGPFLLSQSKTAVENYSDFKLNKVRLEAISILLQEEAKKIVEDRSRLREIIMNTTGLERIRAQNDYNLLTKELNKLSTVDRVKDFIGDNELIENDKEIEDSWIDKFNQLASSLNEEWRKKLLANAFALELKKSGSVNFIMLNCIASFDEKTFRMFGFLINASIRMYEVNIFPSDDGKRAFDINGEKHTLNEIIYRLSHLNLLNTSSEGYIDLRNQGEKETYLRYGRRVLKMRYPDLTVPPVHLIRMNYFTSLGNDIAKLYARNINALGNEYFDVFLREAKNKQYIYSEIELPEELHEELGN
;
A
#
# COMPACT_ATOMS: atom_id res chain seq x y z
N MET A 1 13.50 2.63 39.75
CA MET A 1 13.51 3.44 38.53
C MET A 1 14.00 2.57 37.39
N ASP A 2 13.08 1.71 36.96
CA ASP A 2 12.81 1.00 35.69
C ASP A 2 13.88 0.78 34.62
N ASP A 3 14.77 -0.20 34.85
CA ASP A 3 15.52 -0.91 33.79
C ASP A 3 14.60 -1.62 32.78
N GLN A 4 13.38 -2.01 33.19
CA GLN A 4 12.40 -2.63 32.30
C GLN A 4 11.85 -1.67 31.24
N GLY A 5 11.77 -0.37 31.54
CA GLY A 5 11.35 0.65 30.58
C GLY A 5 12.40 0.88 29.50
N ALA A 6 13.67 0.98 29.89
CA ALA A 6 14.80 1.13 28.97
C ALA A 6 14.95 -0.08 28.04
N LEU A 7 14.80 -1.31 28.55
CA LEU A 7 14.89 -2.53 27.73
C LEU A 7 13.73 -2.65 26.72
N ALA A 8 12.52 -2.26 27.10
CA ALA A 8 11.37 -2.19 26.21
C ALA A 8 11.55 -1.10 25.12
N LEU A 9 12.13 0.04 25.48
CA LEU A 9 12.59 1.10 24.55
C LEU A 9 13.77 0.64 23.66
N VAL A 10 14.63 -0.26 24.11
CA VAL A 10 15.70 -0.81 23.26
C VAL A 10 15.10 -1.80 22.24
N GLN A 11 14.21 -2.68 22.69
CA GLN A 11 13.59 -3.70 21.83
C GLN A 11 12.59 -3.12 20.83
N LYS A 12 11.78 -2.14 21.23
CA LYS A 12 10.78 -1.49 20.37
C LYS A 12 11.43 -0.71 19.22
N TYR A 13 12.63 -0.16 19.43
CA TYR A 13 13.26 0.74 18.47
C TYR A 13 14.51 0.14 17.78
N GLY A 14 15.07 -0.96 18.30
CA GLY A 14 16.16 -1.71 17.67
C GLY A 14 15.73 -2.65 16.54
N LYS A 15 14.53 -3.26 16.65
CA LYS A 15 14.01 -4.23 15.66
C LYS A 15 13.78 -3.62 14.27
N PRO A 16 13.17 -2.43 14.11
CA PRO A 16 13.01 -1.81 12.78
C PRO A 16 14.35 -1.54 12.08
N LEU A 17 15.35 -1.08 12.83
CA LEU A 17 16.72 -0.84 12.33
C LEU A 17 17.37 -2.15 11.89
N TYR A 18 17.24 -3.21 12.69
CA TYR A 18 17.77 -4.53 12.37
C TYR A 18 17.16 -5.11 11.08
N ASN A 19 15.86 -4.97 10.88
CA ASN A 19 15.19 -5.41 9.65
C ASN A 19 15.68 -4.65 8.41
N ILE A 20 15.97 -3.35 8.53
CA ILE A 20 16.55 -2.58 7.42
C ILE A 20 17.98 -3.05 7.15
N LEU A 21 18.80 -3.23 8.19
CA LEU A 21 20.17 -3.74 8.06
C LEU A 21 20.21 -5.12 7.39
N LYS A 22 19.27 -6.02 7.68
CA LYS A 22 19.13 -7.32 6.99
C LYS A 22 18.94 -7.15 5.48
N ILE A 23 18.18 -6.16 5.05
CA ILE A 23 17.86 -5.89 3.64
C ILE A 23 19.00 -5.20 2.90
N THR A 24 19.63 -4.23 3.57
CA THR A 24 20.64 -3.36 2.98
C THR A 24 22.06 -3.93 3.08
N GLY A 25 22.25 -5.01 3.86
CA GLY A 25 23.46 -5.82 3.87
C GLY A 25 24.61 -5.33 4.76
N PRO A 26 25.75 -6.05 4.77
CA PRO A 26 26.82 -5.91 5.76
C PRO A 26 27.60 -4.59 5.73
N PHE A 27 27.51 -3.80 4.66
CA PHE A 27 28.34 -2.60 4.53
C PHE A 27 27.83 -1.43 5.39
N LEU A 28 26.51 -1.32 5.61
CA LEU A 28 25.93 -0.38 6.58
C LEU A 28 26.28 -0.73 8.02
N LEU A 29 26.59 -2.00 8.34
CA LEU A 29 27.05 -2.39 9.68
C LEU A 29 28.37 -1.69 10.07
N SER A 30 29.22 -1.36 9.08
CA SER A 30 30.49 -0.66 9.32
C SER A 30 30.32 0.81 9.72
N GLN A 31 29.26 1.47 9.22
CA GLN A 31 28.90 2.85 9.59
C GLN A 31 27.92 2.91 10.77
N SER A 32 27.15 1.83 10.99
CA SER A 32 26.17 1.67 12.07
C SER A 32 26.80 1.65 13.46
N LYS A 33 28.05 1.19 13.63
CA LYS A 33 28.73 1.21 14.93
C LYS A 33 28.73 2.61 15.57
N THR A 34 28.89 3.65 14.77
CA THR A 34 28.84 5.05 15.22
C THR A 34 27.41 5.53 15.53
N ALA A 35 26.38 4.92 14.93
CA ALA A 35 24.97 5.23 15.16
C ALA A 35 24.39 4.54 16.40
N VAL A 36 24.98 3.41 16.82
CA VAL A 36 24.59 2.65 18.02
C VAL A 36 24.99 3.38 19.31
N GLU A 37 26.04 4.19 19.30
CA GLU A 37 26.54 4.89 20.50
C GLU A 37 25.68 6.11 20.93
N ASN A 38 24.84 6.66 20.04
CA ASN A 38 23.96 7.82 20.32
C ASN A 38 22.57 7.42 20.86
N TYR A 39 22.50 6.39 21.70
CA TYR A 39 21.28 5.64 21.98
C TYR A 39 20.29 6.30 22.97
N SER A 40 20.69 7.33 23.73
CA SER A 40 19.91 7.74 24.90
C SER A 40 18.80 8.78 24.70
N ASP A 41 18.79 9.57 23.60
CA ASP A 41 17.92 10.77 23.56
C ASP A 41 17.02 10.95 22.33
N PHE A 42 17.04 10.08 21.33
CA PHE A 42 16.36 10.39 20.07
C PHE A 42 14.94 9.81 19.98
N LYS A 43 13.97 10.68 19.67
CA LYS A 43 12.71 10.32 19.01
C LYS A 43 13.04 9.65 17.67
N LEU A 44 12.53 8.45 17.48
CA LEU A 44 13.18 7.45 16.66
C LEU A 44 12.11 6.79 15.80
N ASN A 45 12.12 7.09 14.51
CA ASN A 45 11.67 6.25 13.40
C ASN A 45 12.01 6.93 12.06
N LYS A 46 11.47 8.12 11.78
CA LYS A 46 11.76 8.84 10.53
C LYS A 46 13.18 9.41 10.44
N VAL A 47 13.70 10.06 11.48
CA VAL A 47 15.08 10.62 11.49
C VAL A 47 16.15 9.54 11.26
N ARG A 48 15.95 8.32 11.78
CA ARG A 48 16.88 7.20 11.51
C ARG A 48 16.73 6.67 10.10
N LEU A 49 15.50 6.58 9.57
CA LEU A 49 15.28 6.23 8.17
C LEU A 49 15.88 7.26 7.22
N GLU A 50 15.86 8.54 7.58
CA GLU A 50 16.54 9.62 6.85
C GLU A 50 18.05 9.46 6.90
N ALA A 51 18.63 9.14 8.06
CA ALA A 51 20.06 8.85 8.18
C ALA A 51 20.48 7.62 7.34
N ILE A 52 19.72 6.52 7.40
CA ILE A 52 19.96 5.34 6.56
C ILE A 52 19.81 5.69 5.09
N SER A 53 18.80 6.49 4.73
CA SER A 53 18.59 6.96 3.36
C SER A 53 19.79 7.75 2.83
N ILE A 54 20.41 8.62 3.63
CA ILE A 54 21.65 9.31 3.23
C ILE A 54 22.75 8.30 2.90
N LEU A 55 22.95 7.30 3.76
CA LEU A 55 23.95 6.24 3.54
C LEU A 55 23.64 5.40 2.29
N LEU A 56 22.36 5.08 2.05
CA LEU A 56 21.90 4.38 0.87
C LEU A 56 22.14 5.19 -0.41
N GLN A 57 21.95 6.50 -0.36
CA GLN A 57 22.22 7.40 -1.49
C GLN A 57 23.72 7.51 -1.78
N GLU A 58 24.57 7.55 -0.75
CA GLU A 58 26.02 7.48 -0.95
C GLU A 58 26.46 6.16 -1.57
N GLU A 59 25.89 5.04 -1.14
CA GLU A 59 26.19 3.73 -1.71
C GLU A 59 25.72 3.62 -3.16
N ALA A 60 24.51 4.13 -3.45
CA ALA A 60 24.01 4.20 -4.81
C ALA A 60 24.94 4.99 -5.74
N LYS A 61 25.57 6.08 -5.25
CA LYS A 61 26.57 6.83 -6.04
C LYS A 61 27.78 5.99 -6.39
N LYS A 62 28.34 5.24 -5.42
CA LYS A 62 29.48 4.33 -5.67
C LYS A 62 29.14 3.24 -6.68
N ILE A 63 27.96 2.63 -6.53
CA ILE A 63 27.46 1.62 -7.48
C ILE A 63 27.32 2.22 -8.89
N VAL A 64 26.87 3.47 -9.03
CA VAL A 64 26.78 4.16 -10.32
C VAL A 64 28.17 4.39 -10.94
N GLU A 65 29.17 4.76 -10.14
CA GLU A 65 30.56 4.91 -10.58
C GLU A 65 31.12 3.57 -11.09
N ASP A 66 30.93 2.49 -10.34
CA ASP A 66 31.40 1.15 -10.74
C ASP A 66 30.68 0.63 -11.98
N ARG A 67 29.38 0.90 -12.13
CA ARG A 67 28.63 0.59 -13.37
C ARG A 67 29.17 1.35 -14.57
N SER A 68 29.62 2.58 -14.38
CA SER A 68 30.20 3.40 -15.45
C SER A 68 31.53 2.80 -15.93
N ARG A 69 32.39 2.37 -15.00
CA ARG A 69 33.63 1.63 -15.30
C ARG A 69 33.35 0.31 -16.04
N LEU A 70 32.37 -0.47 -15.57
CA LEU A 70 31.98 -1.72 -16.23
C LEU A 70 31.44 -1.48 -17.64
N ARG A 71 30.72 -0.38 -17.88
CA ARG A 71 30.25 -0.02 -19.23
C ARG A 71 31.41 0.21 -20.19
N GLU A 72 32.46 0.91 -19.74
CA GLU A 72 33.68 1.10 -20.54
C GLU A 72 34.35 -0.24 -20.86
N ILE A 73 34.45 -1.15 -19.87
CA ILE A 73 34.99 -2.50 -20.09
C ILE A 73 34.13 -3.28 -21.10
N ILE A 74 32.81 -3.23 -20.99
CA ILE A 74 31.88 -3.92 -21.93
C ILE A 74 32.03 -3.40 -23.36
N MET A 75 32.28 -2.09 -23.53
CA MET A 75 32.48 -1.48 -24.84
C MET A 75 33.83 -1.82 -25.46
N ASN A 76 34.88 -1.97 -24.63
CA ASN A 76 36.26 -2.09 -25.09
C ASN A 76 36.80 -3.53 -25.09
N THR A 77 36.08 -4.49 -24.50
CA THR A 77 36.50 -5.91 -24.42
C THR A 77 35.57 -6.84 -25.21
N THR A 78 36.04 -8.06 -25.50
CA THR A 78 35.25 -9.10 -26.18
C THR A 78 35.42 -10.45 -25.46
N GLY A 79 34.59 -11.43 -25.80
CA GLY A 79 34.66 -12.77 -25.22
C GLY A 79 34.32 -12.82 -23.73
N LEU A 80 35.11 -13.56 -22.97
CA LEU A 80 34.79 -13.94 -21.58
C LEU A 80 34.84 -12.75 -20.60
N GLU A 81 35.72 -11.77 -20.81
CA GLU A 81 35.81 -10.56 -19.99
C GLU A 81 34.56 -9.70 -20.13
N ARG A 82 34.07 -9.51 -21.37
CA ARG A 82 32.81 -8.81 -21.63
C ARG A 82 31.62 -9.50 -20.96
N ILE A 83 31.57 -10.84 -20.98
CA ILE A 83 30.50 -11.61 -20.34
C ILE A 83 30.53 -11.41 -18.82
N ARG A 84 31.71 -11.45 -18.19
CA ARG A 84 31.85 -11.19 -16.74
C ARG A 84 31.41 -9.76 -16.40
N ALA A 85 31.92 -8.77 -17.13
CA ALA A 85 31.55 -7.37 -16.91
C ALA A 85 30.04 -7.12 -17.09
N GLN A 86 29.40 -7.79 -18.06
CA GLN A 86 27.95 -7.72 -18.25
C GLN A 86 27.17 -8.33 -17.07
N ASN A 87 27.63 -9.46 -16.54
CA ASN A 87 27.03 -10.09 -15.36
C ASN A 87 27.15 -9.18 -14.14
N ASP A 88 28.34 -8.62 -13.89
CA ASP A 88 28.58 -7.69 -12.78
C ASP A 88 27.73 -6.42 -12.94
N TYR A 89 27.62 -5.88 -14.16
CA TYR A 89 26.76 -4.72 -14.44
C TYR A 89 25.28 -5.03 -14.14
N ASN A 90 24.82 -6.23 -14.47
CA ASN A 90 23.45 -6.66 -14.18
C ASN A 90 23.22 -6.83 -12.67
N LEU A 91 24.21 -7.34 -11.92
CA LEU A 91 24.16 -7.44 -10.46
C LEU A 91 24.10 -6.05 -9.80
N LEU A 92 24.97 -5.13 -10.22
CA LEU A 92 24.95 -3.75 -9.72
C LEU A 92 23.64 -3.02 -10.06
N THR A 93 23.04 -3.32 -11.22
CA THR A 93 21.73 -2.76 -11.59
C THR A 93 20.62 -3.25 -10.66
N LYS A 94 20.62 -4.55 -10.33
CA LYS A 94 19.67 -5.14 -9.37
C LYS A 94 19.82 -4.52 -7.99
N GLU A 95 21.05 -4.36 -7.52
CA GLU A 95 21.32 -3.76 -6.22
C GLU A 95 20.85 -2.30 -6.17
N LEU A 96 21.12 -1.51 -7.22
CA LEU A 96 20.65 -0.13 -7.29
C LEU A 96 19.11 -0.04 -7.25
N ASN A 97 18.40 -0.93 -7.96
CA ASN A 97 16.93 -0.97 -7.91
C ASN A 97 16.43 -1.27 -6.49
N LYS A 98 17.07 -2.22 -5.79
CA LYS A 98 16.74 -2.56 -4.40
C LYS A 98 16.97 -1.35 -3.48
N LEU A 99 18.15 -0.73 -3.52
CA LEU A 99 18.47 0.43 -2.67
C LEU A 99 17.51 1.59 -2.95
N SER A 100 17.22 1.88 -4.21
CA SER A 100 16.25 2.90 -4.62
C SER A 100 14.83 2.64 -4.09
N THR A 101 14.44 1.37 -3.91
CA THR A 101 13.15 1.03 -3.32
C THR A 101 13.16 1.22 -1.80
N VAL A 102 14.22 0.77 -1.13
CA VAL A 102 14.38 0.88 0.33
C VAL A 102 14.51 2.34 0.79
N ASP A 103 15.20 3.18 0.01
CA ASP A 103 15.36 4.61 0.28
C ASP A 103 14.03 5.34 0.47
N ARG A 104 12.97 4.89 -0.22
CA ARG A 104 11.62 5.47 -0.21
C ARG A 104 10.77 5.05 0.97
N VAL A 105 11.18 4.05 1.75
CA VAL A 105 10.40 3.56 2.89
C VAL A 105 10.16 4.67 3.91
N LYS A 106 11.14 5.58 4.06
CA LYS A 106 11.04 6.76 4.93
C LYS A 106 9.85 7.67 4.58
N ASP A 107 9.47 7.73 3.31
CA ASP A 107 8.42 8.62 2.82
C ASP A 107 7.02 8.19 3.31
N PHE A 108 6.91 6.98 3.86
CA PHE A 108 5.67 6.37 4.35
C PHE A 108 5.61 6.22 5.87
N ILE A 109 6.62 6.73 6.59
CA ILE A 109 6.71 6.66 8.05
C ILE A 109 6.66 8.07 8.61
N GLY A 110 5.65 8.36 9.43
CA GLY A 110 5.44 9.67 10.05
C GLY A 110 6.41 9.95 11.19
N ASP A 111 6.59 11.23 11.53
CA ASP A 111 7.54 11.67 12.57
C ASP A 111 7.17 11.21 13.99
N ASN A 112 5.88 10.95 14.25
CA ASN A 112 5.35 10.55 15.56
C ASN A 112 4.55 9.22 15.52
N GLU A 113 4.72 8.40 14.48
CA GLU A 113 3.98 7.14 14.39
C GLU A 113 4.48 6.09 15.39
N LEU A 114 3.54 5.48 16.11
CA LEU A 114 3.81 4.36 17.01
C LEU A 114 4.05 3.10 16.17
N ILE A 115 5.28 2.58 16.24
CA ILE A 115 5.60 1.27 15.69
C ILE A 115 5.19 0.20 16.71
N GLU A 116 4.20 -0.60 16.34
CA GLU A 116 3.69 -1.76 17.08
C GLU A 116 4.43 -3.02 16.61
N ASN A 117 5.76 -3.04 16.79
CA ASN A 117 6.57 -4.16 16.30
C ASN A 117 7.03 -5.07 17.44
N ASP A 118 6.08 -5.89 17.92
CA ASP A 118 6.35 -6.90 18.94
C ASP A 118 7.19 -8.06 18.38
N LYS A 119 7.17 -8.28 17.06
CA LYS A 119 7.84 -9.38 16.36
C LYS A 119 8.86 -8.87 15.33
N GLU A 120 9.83 -9.70 14.98
CA GLU A 120 10.72 -9.41 13.85
C GLU A 120 10.05 -9.81 12.54
N ILE A 121 10.41 -9.13 11.44
CA ILE A 121 9.93 -9.50 10.11
C ILE A 121 10.61 -10.81 9.71
N GLU A 122 9.83 -11.74 9.17
CA GLU A 122 10.35 -13.04 8.74
C GLU A 122 11.40 -12.91 7.63
N ASP A 123 12.50 -13.65 7.73
CA ASP A 123 13.59 -13.61 6.73
C ASP A 123 13.08 -14.02 5.33
N SER A 124 12.14 -14.96 5.27
CA SER A 124 11.48 -15.38 4.03
C SER A 124 10.72 -14.22 3.35
N TRP A 125 10.13 -13.33 4.15
CA TRP A 125 9.46 -12.11 3.67
C TRP A 125 10.48 -11.13 3.11
N ILE A 126 11.58 -10.92 3.85
CA ILE A 126 12.70 -10.06 3.45
C ILE A 126 13.31 -10.53 2.12
N ASP A 127 13.55 -11.84 1.98
CA ASP A 127 14.08 -12.44 0.76
C ASP A 127 13.15 -12.21 -0.42
N LYS A 128 11.85 -12.36 -0.21
CA LYS A 128 10.85 -12.11 -1.25
C LYS A 128 10.82 -10.64 -1.65
N PHE A 129 10.81 -9.73 -0.68
CA PHE A 129 10.89 -8.29 -0.94
C PHE A 129 12.15 -7.95 -1.73
N ASN A 130 13.32 -8.45 -1.33
CA ASN A 130 14.59 -8.22 -2.01
C ASN A 130 14.58 -8.72 -3.46
N GLN A 131 14.01 -9.90 -3.70
CA GLN A 131 13.84 -10.45 -5.05
C GLN A 131 13.02 -9.49 -5.93
N LEU A 132 11.92 -8.97 -5.40
CA LEU A 132 11.03 -8.06 -6.11
C LEU A 132 11.67 -6.68 -6.33
N ALA A 133 12.19 -6.06 -5.27
CA ALA A 133 12.83 -4.74 -5.33
C ALA A 133 14.05 -4.71 -6.26
N SER A 134 14.75 -5.84 -6.41
CA SER A 134 15.88 -5.97 -7.33
C SER A 134 15.47 -6.08 -8.81
N SER A 135 14.31 -6.69 -9.08
CA SER A 135 13.87 -7.04 -10.44
C SER A 135 12.96 -5.99 -11.08
N LEU A 136 12.30 -5.16 -10.27
CA LEU A 136 11.25 -4.25 -10.71
C LEU A 136 11.77 -2.81 -10.67
N ASN A 137 11.69 -2.09 -11.79
CA ASN A 137 12.30 -0.76 -11.94
C ASN A 137 11.28 0.36 -12.13
N GLU A 138 10.00 0.05 -12.30
CA GLU A 138 8.94 1.02 -12.52
C GLU A 138 8.67 1.84 -11.27
N GLU A 139 8.65 3.16 -11.43
CA GLU A 139 8.58 4.11 -10.33
C GLU A 139 7.34 3.94 -9.44
N TRP A 140 6.18 3.67 -10.06
CA TRP A 140 4.94 3.39 -9.34
C TRP A 140 5.03 2.11 -8.52
N ARG A 141 5.72 1.08 -9.02
CA ARG A 141 5.85 -0.22 -8.36
C ARG A 141 6.84 -0.16 -7.20
N LYS A 142 7.95 0.56 -7.38
CA LYS A 142 8.89 0.89 -6.27
C LYS A 142 8.15 1.59 -5.13
N LYS A 143 7.26 2.54 -5.46
CA LYS A 143 6.46 3.27 -4.46
C LYS A 143 5.53 2.32 -3.68
N LEU A 144 4.87 1.38 -4.35
CA LEU A 144 4.04 0.37 -3.70
C LEU A 144 4.85 -0.56 -2.80
N LEU A 145 5.99 -1.07 -3.28
CA LEU A 145 6.85 -1.95 -2.50
C LEU A 145 7.40 -1.23 -1.25
N ALA A 146 7.83 0.02 -1.40
CA ALA A 146 8.28 0.85 -0.28
C ALA A 146 7.17 1.06 0.77
N ASN A 147 5.93 1.34 0.33
CA ASN A 147 4.80 1.47 1.24
C ASN A 147 4.46 0.13 1.93
N ALA A 148 4.49 -0.98 1.19
CA ALA A 148 4.28 -2.31 1.75
C ALA A 148 5.32 -2.64 2.82
N PHE A 149 6.58 -2.29 2.60
CA PHE A 149 7.62 -2.46 3.61
C PHE A 149 7.45 -1.51 4.79
N ALA A 150 7.02 -0.27 4.57
CA ALA A 150 6.69 0.63 5.67
C ALA A 150 5.56 0.08 6.56
N LEU A 151 4.49 -0.49 5.97
CA LEU A 151 3.43 -1.15 6.73
C LEU A 151 3.96 -2.34 7.54
N GLU A 152 4.79 -3.18 6.92
CA GLU A 152 5.40 -4.34 7.59
C GLU A 152 6.37 -3.93 8.71
N LEU A 153 7.06 -2.79 8.59
CA LEU A 153 7.88 -2.20 9.65
C LEU A 153 7.03 -1.66 10.81
N LYS A 154 5.87 -1.06 10.51
CA LYS A 154 4.92 -0.54 11.52
C LYS A 154 4.29 -1.67 12.31
N LYS A 155 3.87 -2.74 11.62
CA LYS A 155 3.24 -3.92 12.20
C LYS A 155 3.63 -5.16 11.40
N SER A 156 4.50 -5.99 11.98
CA SER A 156 4.89 -7.25 11.34
C SER A 156 3.70 -8.19 11.18
N GLY A 157 3.63 -8.85 10.03
CA GLY A 157 2.54 -9.70 9.59
C GLY A 157 1.36 -8.95 8.96
N SER A 158 1.48 -7.63 8.75
CA SER A 158 0.43 -6.82 8.11
C SER A 158 0.42 -6.98 6.58
N VAL A 159 1.56 -7.34 5.99
CA VAL A 159 1.70 -7.57 4.54
C VAL A 159 2.10 -9.02 4.29
N ASN A 160 1.21 -9.78 3.66
CA ASN A 160 1.48 -11.17 3.32
C ASN A 160 2.17 -11.34 1.94
N PHE A 161 2.65 -12.54 1.65
CA PHE A 161 3.29 -12.88 0.37
C PHE A 161 2.37 -12.71 -0.84
N ILE A 162 1.07 -12.92 -0.68
CA ILE A 162 0.09 -12.79 -1.77
C ILE A 162 0.04 -11.33 -2.23
N MET A 163 0.07 -10.39 -1.29
CA MET A 163 0.12 -8.95 -1.55
C MET A 163 1.39 -8.55 -2.30
N LEU A 164 2.57 -9.04 -1.87
CA LEU A 164 3.83 -8.80 -2.59
C LEU A 164 3.82 -9.37 -4.01
N ASN A 165 3.32 -10.59 -4.20
CA ASN A 165 3.19 -11.19 -5.52
C ASN A 165 2.21 -10.42 -6.40
N CYS A 166 1.11 -9.91 -5.83
CA CYS A 166 0.14 -9.10 -6.55
C CYS A 166 0.76 -7.79 -7.08
N ILE A 167 1.56 -7.10 -6.26
CA ILE A 167 2.34 -5.91 -6.70
C ILE A 167 3.26 -6.24 -7.88
N ALA A 168 3.90 -7.41 -7.84
CA ALA A 168 4.79 -7.86 -8.91
C ALA A 168 4.06 -8.19 -10.21
N SER A 169 2.82 -8.68 -10.13
CA SER A 169 2.03 -9.11 -11.29
C SER A 169 1.28 -8.00 -12.01
N PHE A 170 1.08 -6.83 -11.38
CA PHE A 170 0.39 -5.73 -12.05
C PHE A 170 1.20 -5.16 -13.20
N ASP A 171 0.58 -5.06 -14.37
CA ASP A 171 0.98 -4.07 -15.37
C ASP A 171 0.46 -2.67 -14.98
N GLU A 172 1.07 -1.64 -15.56
CA GLU A 172 0.75 -0.26 -15.24
C GLU A 172 -0.69 0.12 -15.59
N LYS A 173 -1.25 -0.44 -16.66
CA LYS A 173 -2.62 -0.14 -17.09
C LYS A 173 -3.61 -0.67 -16.06
N THR A 174 -3.46 -1.91 -15.62
CA THR A 174 -4.31 -2.46 -14.56
C THR A 174 -4.10 -1.75 -13.21
N PHE A 175 -2.87 -1.38 -12.87
CA PHE A 175 -2.59 -0.56 -11.67
C PHE A 175 -3.35 0.79 -11.70
N ARG A 176 -3.39 1.46 -12.85
CA ARG A 176 -4.12 2.73 -13.03
C ARG A 176 -5.63 2.55 -12.96
N MET A 177 -6.16 1.48 -13.56
CA MET A 177 -7.58 1.12 -13.45
C MET A 177 -8.00 0.86 -12.01
N PHE A 178 -7.17 0.13 -11.25
CA PHE A 178 -7.41 -0.12 -9.84
C PHE A 178 -7.41 1.18 -9.04
N GLY A 179 -6.39 2.03 -9.22
CA GLY A 179 -6.30 3.33 -8.55
C GLY A 179 -7.48 4.25 -8.86
N PHE A 180 -7.93 4.29 -10.13
CA PHE A 180 -9.12 5.02 -10.54
C PHE A 180 -10.37 4.58 -9.76
N LEU A 181 -10.58 3.26 -9.66
CA LEU A 181 -11.75 2.71 -8.99
C LEU A 181 -11.67 2.90 -7.46
N ILE A 182 -10.48 2.76 -6.86
CA ILE A 182 -10.26 3.03 -5.44
C ILE A 182 -10.56 4.48 -5.08
N ASN A 183 -10.14 5.43 -5.91
CA ASN A 183 -10.44 6.85 -5.74
C ASN A 183 -11.94 7.17 -5.78
N ALA A 184 -12.73 6.38 -6.52
CA ALA A 184 -14.18 6.52 -6.56
C ALA A 184 -14.92 5.65 -5.53
N SER A 185 -14.26 4.65 -4.94
CA SER A 185 -14.89 3.69 -4.04
C SER A 185 -15.28 4.31 -2.69
N ILE A 186 -16.39 3.82 -2.16
CA ILE A 186 -16.95 4.19 -0.86
C ILE A 186 -16.45 3.19 0.18
N ARG A 187 -16.02 3.67 1.34
CA ARG A 187 -15.61 2.80 2.45
C ARG A 187 -16.83 2.40 3.28
N MET A 188 -17.00 1.09 3.46
CA MET A 188 -17.91 0.48 4.43
C MET A 188 -17.05 -0.30 5.42
N TYR A 189 -16.71 0.32 6.55
CA TYR A 189 -15.69 -0.21 7.47
C TYR A 189 -14.35 -0.46 6.74
N GLU A 190 -13.84 -1.70 6.75
CA GLU A 190 -12.60 -2.08 6.06
C GLU A 190 -12.81 -2.49 4.59
N VAL A 191 -14.06 -2.46 4.09
CA VAL A 191 -14.40 -2.92 2.75
C VAL A 191 -14.67 -1.74 1.83
N ASN A 192 -14.07 -1.79 0.64
CA ASN A 192 -14.34 -0.86 -0.43
C ASN A 192 -15.48 -1.37 -1.29
N ILE A 193 -16.41 -0.47 -1.57
CA ILE A 193 -17.63 -0.78 -2.30
C ILE A 193 -17.92 0.32 -3.32
N PHE A 194 -18.66 -0.02 -4.37
CA PHE A 194 -19.20 0.95 -5.30
C PHE A 194 -20.53 0.44 -5.86
N PRO A 195 -21.43 1.32 -6.32
CA PRO A 195 -22.74 0.92 -6.82
C PRO A 195 -22.63 -0.08 -7.99
N SER A 196 -23.61 -0.97 -8.08
CA SER A 196 -23.83 -1.74 -9.30
C SER A 196 -24.47 -0.84 -10.36
N ASP A 197 -23.88 -0.79 -11.54
CA ASP A 197 -24.34 0.01 -12.68
C ASP A 197 -24.36 -0.87 -13.95
N ASP A 198 -24.96 -0.40 -15.04
CA ASP A 198 -25.03 -1.10 -16.34
C ASP A 198 -23.65 -1.38 -16.96
N GLY A 199 -22.62 -0.74 -16.40
CA GLY A 199 -21.22 -0.91 -16.70
C GLY A 199 -20.78 -0.36 -18.05
N LYS A 200 -21.67 0.34 -18.77
CA LYS A 200 -21.42 0.88 -20.12
C LYS A 200 -20.72 2.24 -20.07
N ARG A 201 -20.79 2.93 -18.95
CA ARG A 201 -20.12 4.23 -18.77
C ARG A 201 -18.62 4.09 -19.06
N ALA A 202 -18.12 4.97 -19.92
CA ALA A 202 -16.72 5.04 -20.30
C ALA A 202 -16.00 6.14 -19.52
N PHE A 203 -14.76 5.85 -19.14
CA PHE A 203 -13.88 6.74 -18.39
C PHE A 203 -12.56 6.87 -19.12
N ASP A 204 -11.99 8.07 -19.10
CA ASP A 204 -10.63 8.31 -19.57
C ASP A 204 -9.66 8.05 -18.41
N ILE A 205 -8.82 7.03 -18.57
CA ILE A 205 -7.76 6.70 -17.61
C ILE A 205 -6.44 6.80 -18.37
N ASN A 206 -5.72 7.90 -18.12
CA ASN A 206 -4.40 8.16 -18.70
C ASN A 206 -4.38 8.26 -20.25
N GLY A 207 -5.43 8.85 -20.84
CA GLY A 207 -5.56 9.04 -22.29
C GLY A 207 -6.21 7.86 -23.02
N GLU A 208 -6.56 6.78 -22.30
CA GLU A 208 -7.26 5.63 -22.85
C GLU A 208 -8.68 5.54 -22.29
N LYS A 209 -9.65 5.29 -23.18
CA LYS A 209 -11.06 5.10 -22.81
C LYS A 209 -11.32 3.66 -22.39
N HIS A 210 -11.84 3.48 -21.18
CA HIS A 210 -12.23 2.20 -20.62
C HIS A 210 -13.66 2.23 -20.11
N THR A 211 -14.43 1.18 -20.41
CA THR A 211 -15.76 1.02 -19.81
C THR A 211 -15.65 0.47 -18.39
N LEU A 212 -16.63 0.75 -17.53
CA LEU A 212 -16.67 0.16 -16.19
C LEU A 212 -16.64 -1.37 -16.24
N ASN A 213 -17.34 -1.99 -17.20
CA ASN A 213 -17.30 -3.43 -17.41
C ASN A 213 -15.90 -3.95 -17.76
N GLU A 214 -15.14 -3.23 -18.60
CA GLU A 214 -13.75 -3.59 -18.89
C GLU A 214 -12.88 -3.52 -17.62
N ILE A 215 -13.03 -2.45 -16.84
CA ILE A 215 -12.31 -2.26 -15.58
C ILE A 215 -12.63 -3.40 -14.61
N ILE A 216 -13.92 -3.67 -14.37
CA ILE A 216 -14.38 -4.73 -13.48
C ILE A 216 -13.83 -6.08 -13.93
N TYR A 217 -13.94 -6.40 -15.22
CA TYR A 217 -13.44 -7.65 -15.79
C TYR A 217 -11.94 -7.83 -15.55
N ARG A 218 -11.12 -6.81 -15.86
CA ARG A 218 -9.66 -6.91 -15.66
C ARG A 218 -9.28 -7.09 -14.19
N LEU A 219 -9.91 -6.31 -13.30
CA LEU A 219 -9.62 -6.37 -11.87
C LEU A 219 -10.14 -7.67 -11.21
N SER A 220 -11.20 -8.27 -11.74
CA SER A 220 -11.70 -9.56 -11.24
C SER A 220 -10.78 -10.72 -11.61
N HIS A 221 -10.13 -10.68 -12.78
CA HIS A 221 -9.13 -11.71 -13.17
C HIS A 221 -7.91 -11.71 -12.26
N LEU A 222 -7.61 -10.58 -11.63
CA LEU A 222 -6.56 -10.45 -10.63
C LEU A 222 -7.07 -10.66 -9.20
N ASN A 223 -8.31 -11.15 -9.06
CA ASN A 223 -8.96 -11.42 -7.78
C ASN A 223 -9.02 -10.19 -6.85
N LEU A 224 -9.13 -8.98 -7.40
CA LEU A 224 -9.25 -7.73 -6.62
C LEU A 224 -10.70 -7.32 -6.40
N LEU A 225 -11.59 -7.71 -7.30
CA LEU A 225 -13.02 -7.46 -7.25
C LEU A 225 -13.78 -8.78 -7.27
N ASN A 226 -14.85 -8.87 -6.48
CA ASN A 226 -15.76 -9.99 -6.59
C ASN A 226 -16.82 -9.70 -7.66
N THR A 227 -16.86 -10.53 -8.69
CA THR A 227 -17.86 -10.48 -9.77
C THR A 227 -18.80 -11.68 -9.79
N SER A 228 -18.60 -12.64 -8.88
CA SER A 228 -19.29 -13.95 -8.89
C SER A 228 -20.73 -13.91 -8.37
N SER A 229 -21.15 -12.80 -7.75
CA SER A 229 -22.52 -12.58 -7.30
C SER A 229 -22.81 -11.08 -7.21
N GLU A 230 -24.04 -10.67 -7.47
CA GLU A 230 -24.47 -9.30 -7.14
C GLU A 230 -24.35 -9.12 -5.62
N GLY A 231 -23.30 -8.41 -5.20
CA GLY A 231 -23.10 -8.06 -3.81
C GLY A 231 -24.26 -7.18 -3.34
N TYR A 232 -24.60 -7.31 -2.08
CA TYR A 232 -25.56 -6.43 -1.44
C TYR A 232 -25.07 -6.03 -0.06
N ILE A 233 -25.48 -4.84 0.37
CA ILE A 233 -25.27 -4.41 1.74
C ILE A 233 -26.26 -5.18 2.61
N ASP A 234 -25.74 -6.17 3.33
CA ASP A 234 -26.53 -6.99 4.23
C ASP A 234 -26.56 -6.38 5.64
N LEU A 235 -27.71 -5.84 6.01
CA LEU A 235 -27.96 -5.34 7.38
C LEU A 235 -28.72 -6.37 8.25
N ARG A 236 -28.86 -7.62 7.81
CA ARG A 236 -29.53 -8.66 8.60
C ARG A 236 -28.82 -8.86 9.94
N ASN A 237 -29.59 -9.10 10.99
CA ASN A 237 -29.11 -9.37 12.35
C ASN A 237 -28.30 -8.23 12.99
N GLN A 238 -28.39 -7.01 12.47
CA GLN A 238 -27.72 -5.84 13.06
C GLN A 238 -28.50 -5.23 14.25
N GLY A 239 -29.77 -5.59 14.45
CA GLY A 239 -30.59 -4.98 15.51
C GLY A 239 -30.72 -3.48 15.27
N GLU A 240 -30.39 -2.67 16.28
CA GLU A 240 -30.32 -1.21 16.18
C GLU A 240 -28.99 -0.68 15.59
N LYS A 241 -28.05 -1.56 15.20
CA LYS A 241 -26.75 -1.12 14.69
C LYS A 241 -26.89 -0.44 13.33
N GLU A 242 -26.13 0.64 13.19
CA GLU A 242 -26.11 1.48 12.01
C GLU A 242 -24.94 1.09 11.13
N THR A 243 -25.11 1.22 9.82
CA THR A 243 -24.04 1.07 8.85
C THR A 243 -23.60 2.43 8.35
N TYR A 244 -22.28 2.59 8.25
CA TYR A 244 -21.62 3.82 7.85
C TYR A 244 -20.93 3.61 6.51
N LEU A 245 -21.34 4.40 5.52
CA LEU A 245 -20.66 4.51 4.23
C LEU A 245 -19.93 5.84 4.18
N ARG A 246 -18.63 5.83 3.91
CA ARG A 246 -17.79 7.02 3.95
C ARG A 246 -17.11 7.29 2.62
N TYR A 247 -17.10 8.56 2.24
CA TYR A 247 -16.31 9.05 1.13
C TYR A 247 -15.70 10.41 1.47
N GLY A 248 -14.41 10.43 1.80
CA GLY A 248 -13.78 11.62 2.38
C GLY A 248 -14.46 12.01 3.69
N ARG A 249 -14.93 13.26 3.76
CA ARG A 249 -15.67 13.79 4.92
C ARG A 249 -17.16 13.47 4.90
N ARG A 250 -17.72 12.99 3.78
CA ARG A 250 -19.14 12.65 3.68
C ARG A 250 -19.38 11.27 4.27
N VAL A 251 -20.33 11.16 5.19
CA VAL A 251 -20.70 9.89 5.82
C VAL A 251 -22.21 9.70 5.72
N LEU A 252 -22.61 8.64 5.03
CA LEU A 252 -23.98 8.17 5.01
C LEU A 252 -24.15 7.16 6.15
N LYS A 253 -24.95 7.55 7.12
CA LYS A 253 -25.38 6.72 8.22
C LYS A 253 -26.75 6.15 7.87
N MET A 254 -26.89 4.84 7.88
CA MET A 254 -28.15 4.19 7.53
C MET A 254 -28.43 2.94 8.37
N ARG A 255 -29.71 2.69 8.64
CA ARG A 255 -30.21 1.44 9.19
C ARG A 255 -31.54 1.08 8.54
N TYR A 256 -31.85 -0.21 8.49
CA TYR A 256 -33.17 -0.64 8.10
C TYR A 256 -34.13 -0.56 9.31
N PRO A 257 -35.41 -0.18 9.14
CA PRO A 257 -36.37 -0.10 10.25
C PRO A 257 -36.58 -1.45 10.95
N ASP A 258 -36.62 -2.53 10.17
CA ASP A 258 -36.88 -3.89 10.66
C ASP A 258 -35.61 -4.71 10.85
N LEU A 259 -35.70 -5.78 11.65
CA LEU A 259 -34.60 -6.72 11.92
C LEU A 259 -34.09 -7.45 10.67
N THR A 260 -34.93 -7.60 9.66
CA THR A 260 -34.62 -8.29 8.41
C THR A 260 -34.96 -7.40 7.22
N VAL A 261 -33.99 -7.22 6.33
CA VAL A 261 -34.19 -6.47 5.09
C VAL A 261 -34.83 -7.39 4.04
N PRO A 262 -36.01 -7.05 3.49
CA PRO A 262 -36.60 -7.80 2.39
C PRO A 262 -35.67 -7.80 1.17
N PRO A 263 -35.61 -8.88 0.37
CA PRO A 263 -34.73 -8.95 -0.81
C PRO A 263 -34.87 -7.77 -1.78
N VAL A 264 -36.08 -7.22 -1.93
CA VAL A 264 -36.35 -6.05 -2.79
C VAL A 264 -35.73 -4.75 -2.28
N HIS A 265 -35.44 -4.67 -0.98
CA HIS A 265 -34.84 -3.51 -0.32
C HIS A 265 -33.34 -3.67 -0.10
N LEU A 266 -32.72 -4.75 -0.61
CA LEU A 266 -31.26 -4.90 -0.58
C LEU A 266 -30.60 -3.90 -1.53
N ILE A 267 -29.67 -3.10 -1.01
CA ILE A 267 -28.89 -2.16 -1.81
C ILE A 267 -27.77 -2.95 -2.52
N ARG A 268 -27.82 -2.99 -3.86
CA ARG A 268 -26.84 -3.70 -4.68
C ARG A 268 -25.52 -2.94 -4.77
N MET A 269 -24.43 -3.68 -4.73
CA MET A 269 -23.09 -3.12 -4.83
C MET A 269 -22.10 -4.12 -5.42
N ASN A 270 -21.03 -3.59 -5.98
CA ASN A 270 -19.78 -4.30 -6.19
C ASN A 270 -18.87 -4.05 -4.99
N TYR A 271 -18.03 -5.03 -4.66
CA TYR A 271 -17.09 -4.91 -3.55
C TYR A 271 -15.74 -5.51 -3.89
N PHE A 272 -14.72 -4.95 -3.26
CA PHE A 272 -13.35 -5.43 -3.37
C PHE A 272 -13.18 -6.70 -2.53
N THR A 273 -12.41 -7.66 -3.02
CA THR A 273 -12.05 -8.87 -2.28
C THR A 273 -11.14 -8.52 -1.09
N SER A 274 -10.83 -9.47 -0.22
CA SER A 274 -9.83 -9.26 0.84
C SER A 274 -8.50 -8.78 0.27
N LEU A 275 -8.01 -9.40 -0.81
CA LEU A 275 -6.80 -8.97 -1.51
C LEU A 275 -6.93 -7.56 -2.08
N GLY A 276 -8.07 -7.23 -2.70
CA GLY A 276 -8.34 -5.89 -3.20
C GLY A 276 -8.30 -4.83 -2.10
N ASN A 277 -8.89 -5.10 -0.94
CA ASN A 277 -8.86 -4.18 0.19
C ASN A 277 -7.47 -4.06 0.81
N ASP A 278 -6.70 -5.15 0.88
CA ASP A 278 -5.32 -5.11 1.37
C ASP A 278 -4.41 -4.28 0.46
N ILE A 279 -4.50 -4.48 -0.86
CA ILE A 279 -3.77 -3.68 -1.84
C ILE A 279 -4.21 -2.21 -1.79
N ALA A 280 -5.50 -1.94 -1.55
CA ALA A 280 -6.02 -0.58 -1.43
C ALA A 280 -5.38 0.21 -0.27
N LYS A 281 -4.88 -0.46 0.79
CA LYS A 281 -4.15 0.19 1.89
C LYS A 281 -2.84 0.83 1.43
N LEU A 282 -2.27 0.37 0.31
CA LEU A 282 -1.05 0.94 -0.27
C LEU A 282 -1.29 2.22 -1.08
N TYR A 283 -2.55 2.60 -1.31
CA TYR A 283 -2.90 3.74 -2.14
C TYR A 283 -3.31 4.94 -1.30
N ALA A 284 -2.68 6.08 -1.60
CA ALA A 284 -3.19 7.38 -1.19
C ALA A 284 -4.41 7.74 -2.05
N ARG A 285 -5.59 7.80 -1.42
CA ARG A 285 -6.84 8.09 -2.12
C ARG A 285 -7.00 9.57 -2.41
N ASN A 286 -7.38 9.85 -3.65
CA ASN A 286 -7.78 11.16 -4.09
C ASN A 286 -9.27 11.18 -4.37
N ILE A 287 -10.01 12.03 -3.65
CA ILE A 287 -11.43 12.25 -3.89
C ILE A 287 -11.62 12.78 -5.31
N ASN A 288 -12.55 12.19 -6.05
CA ASN A 288 -12.95 12.61 -7.39
C ASN A 288 -14.48 12.80 -7.50
N ALA A 289 -14.92 13.34 -8.63
CA ALA A 289 -16.33 13.56 -8.92
C ALA A 289 -17.13 12.24 -8.96
N LEU A 290 -16.55 11.17 -9.55
CA LEU A 290 -17.24 9.88 -9.67
C LEU A 290 -17.59 9.27 -8.31
N GLY A 291 -16.71 9.35 -7.32
CA GLY A 291 -17.02 8.83 -5.99
C GLY A 291 -18.08 9.66 -5.26
N ASN A 292 -18.20 10.97 -5.54
CA ASN A 292 -19.34 11.75 -5.05
C ASN A 292 -20.64 11.29 -5.70
N GLU A 293 -20.62 11.03 -7.02
CA GLU A 293 -21.77 10.47 -7.72
C GLU A 293 -22.15 9.09 -7.16
N TYR A 294 -21.17 8.23 -6.88
CA TYR A 294 -21.41 6.92 -6.26
C TYR A 294 -21.98 7.03 -4.84
N PHE A 295 -21.49 7.97 -4.04
CA PHE A 295 -22.06 8.26 -2.73
C PHE A 295 -23.53 8.71 -2.84
N ASP A 296 -23.83 9.61 -3.79
CA ASP A 296 -25.19 10.10 -4.02
C ASP A 296 -26.13 8.99 -4.52
N VAL A 297 -25.62 8.01 -5.27
CA VAL A 297 -26.37 6.81 -5.65
C VAL A 297 -26.76 6.01 -4.41
N PHE A 298 -25.83 5.74 -3.48
CA PHE A 298 -26.16 5.03 -2.24
C PHE A 298 -27.17 5.79 -1.37
N LEU A 299 -27.05 7.13 -1.27
CA LEU A 299 -28.00 7.97 -0.55
C LEU A 299 -29.41 7.87 -1.16
N ARG A 300 -29.50 7.89 -2.50
CA ARG A 300 -30.76 7.73 -3.22
C ARG A 300 -31.36 6.34 -3.04
N GLU A 301 -30.53 5.29 -3.10
CA GLU A 301 -30.96 3.91 -2.86
C GLU A 301 -31.49 3.71 -1.44
N ALA A 302 -30.81 4.26 -0.43
CA ALA A 302 -31.27 4.23 0.96
C ALA A 302 -32.66 4.89 1.10
N LYS A 303 -32.85 6.06 0.49
CA LYS A 303 -34.14 6.76 0.46
C LYS A 303 -35.22 5.93 -0.24
N ASN A 304 -34.94 5.43 -1.43
CA ASN A 304 -35.92 4.70 -2.25
C ASN A 304 -36.33 3.37 -1.61
N LYS A 305 -35.41 2.72 -0.90
CA LYS A 305 -35.63 1.44 -0.22
C LYS A 305 -36.06 1.58 1.23
N GLN A 306 -36.50 2.78 1.63
CA GLN A 306 -37.10 3.07 2.93
C GLN A 306 -36.18 2.82 4.14
N TYR A 307 -34.88 3.03 3.98
CA TYR A 307 -33.95 3.03 5.10
C TYR A 307 -34.17 4.28 5.95
N ILE A 308 -33.87 4.18 7.24
CA ILE A 308 -33.66 5.35 8.09
C ILE A 308 -32.23 5.81 7.81
N TYR A 309 -32.07 7.02 7.27
CA TYR A 309 -30.77 7.51 6.84
C TYR A 309 -30.54 8.97 7.21
N SER A 310 -29.28 9.33 7.35
CA SER A 310 -28.80 10.70 7.54
C SER A 310 -27.42 10.85 6.93
N GLU A 311 -27.16 11.98 6.27
CA GLU A 311 -25.81 12.38 5.90
C GLU A 311 -25.22 13.22 7.04
N ILE A 312 -24.02 12.85 7.47
CA ILE A 312 -23.24 13.60 8.46
C ILE A 312 -21.88 13.94 7.85
N GLU A 313 -21.30 15.04 8.33
CA GLU A 313 -19.95 15.42 7.97
C GLU A 313 -18.98 14.93 9.05
N LEU A 314 -17.90 14.29 8.62
CA LEU A 314 -16.83 13.83 9.49
C LEU A 314 -16.06 15.04 10.03
N PRO A 315 -15.87 15.15 11.35
CA PRO A 315 -15.00 16.17 11.94
C PRO A 315 -13.59 16.10 11.38
N GLU A 316 -12.91 17.24 11.32
CA GLU A 316 -11.57 17.35 10.72
C GLU A 316 -10.55 16.45 11.42
N GLU A 317 -10.53 16.43 12.75
CA GLU A 317 -9.65 15.57 13.56
C GLU A 317 -9.82 14.08 13.21
N LEU A 318 -11.07 13.63 13.05
CA LEU A 318 -11.39 12.24 12.72
C LEU A 318 -11.11 11.92 11.24
N HIS A 319 -11.19 12.93 10.36
CA HIS A 319 -10.80 12.81 8.95
C HIS A 319 -9.29 12.68 8.79
N GLU A 320 -8.50 13.41 9.58
CA GLU A 320 -7.04 13.27 9.62
C GLU A 320 -6.62 11.86 10.06
N GLU A 321 -7.31 11.28 11.03
CA GLU A 321 -7.04 9.90 11.49
C GLU A 321 -7.44 8.85 10.45
N LEU A 322 -8.64 8.95 9.89
CA LEU A 322 -9.21 7.90 9.04
C LEU A 322 -8.86 8.07 7.54
N GLY A 323 -8.32 9.23 7.15
CA GLY A 323 -7.99 9.61 5.77
C GLY A 323 -9.21 9.70 4.84
N ASN A 324 -8.99 9.64 3.53
CA ASN A 324 -10.08 9.63 2.54
C ASN A 324 -10.79 8.28 2.41
#